data_AF-A0A925PNJ1-F1
#
_entry.id   AF-A0A925PNJ1-F1
#
_cell.length_a   1.000
_cell.length_b   1.000
_cell.length_c   1.000
_cell.angle_alpha   90.00
_cell.angle_beta   90.00
_cell.angle_gamma   90.00
#
_symmetry.space_group_name_H-M   'P 1'
#
loop_
_entity.id
_entity.type
_entity.pdbx_description
1 polymer ?
#
loop_
_entity_poly.entity_id
_entity_poly.type
_entity_poly.pdbx_seq_one_letter_code
_entity_poly.pdbx_strand_id
1 'polypeptide(L)'
;MQTDAGPVAAITGSLTNEDIIGGWKARWGIGRMSYIVPPGLYAIGEPGHESPVVVTANYKMSYDLVRREMTTRNVWLLVLETYGINVWCAAGKGTFGTGELVRRIEISNLSRVVSHRQLILPIMGAAGVKATEVKKRSGFEVLFATLRIEDLPAYLDNGMQATREMRELTFTFRERLVLTPIEVIGGMKSFVFAGLPLSLLAGFSHGVFSLNRVLVVFTLYILAVISGTLVSPLLLPLLPGRMFAVKGAISGLVCSLLCAAILGSSAAVGRADLAAMVMVMSAVSAFYAMNFTGSTPFTSPSGVRREMQLALPVMATAGVLGITLLVVRMVLS
;
A
#
# COMPACT_ATOMS: atom_id res chain seq x y z
N MET A 1 -27.28 -8.53 19.07
CA MET A 1 -28.27 -7.48 19.36
C MET A 1 -29.52 -7.75 18.56
N GLN A 2 -30.71 -7.75 19.19
CA GLN A 2 -31.96 -7.94 18.46
C GLN A 2 -32.38 -6.60 17.83
N THR A 3 -32.80 -6.64 16.57
CA THR A 3 -33.34 -5.48 15.84
C THR A 3 -34.63 -5.86 15.14
N ASP A 4 -35.36 -4.87 14.62
CA ASP A 4 -36.57 -5.11 13.83
C ASP A 4 -36.30 -5.82 12.49
N ALA A 5 -35.03 -5.87 12.06
CA ALA A 5 -34.57 -6.62 10.89
C ALA A 5 -34.09 -8.04 11.24
N GLY A 6 -34.05 -8.40 12.52
CA GLY A 6 -33.49 -9.66 13.02
C GLY A 6 -32.21 -9.47 13.86
N PRO A 7 -31.52 -10.56 14.21
CA PRO A 7 -30.32 -10.48 15.04
C PRO A 7 -29.14 -9.89 14.25
N VAL A 8 -28.49 -8.88 14.84
CA VAL A 8 -27.26 -8.26 14.35
C VAL A 8 -26.10 -8.61 15.28
N ALA A 9 -24.94 -8.93 14.71
CA ALA A 9 -23.74 -9.26 15.49
C ALA A 9 -23.25 -8.02 16.25
N ALA A 10 -23.14 -8.14 17.57
CA ALA A 10 -22.52 -7.12 18.41
C ALA A 10 -21.01 -7.37 18.49
N ILE A 11 -20.21 -6.32 18.34
CA ILE A 11 -18.75 -6.38 18.29
C ILE A 11 -18.16 -5.35 19.24
N THR A 12 -16.99 -5.66 19.79
CA THR A 12 -16.24 -4.72 20.63
C THR A 12 -15.42 -3.75 19.78
N GLY A 13 -15.31 -2.50 20.23
CA GLY A 13 -14.38 -1.51 19.66
C GLY A 13 -12.93 -1.75 20.07
N SER A 14 -12.68 -2.42 21.20
CA SER A 14 -11.32 -2.71 21.64
C SER A 14 -10.64 -3.76 20.76
N LEU A 15 -9.39 -3.48 20.37
CA LEU A 15 -8.58 -4.41 19.61
C LEU A 15 -7.88 -5.40 20.54
N THR A 16 -7.95 -6.68 20.20
CA THR A 16 -7.20 -7.74 20.88
C THR A 16 -5.75 -7.77 20.41
N ASN A 17 -4.89 -8.46 21.17
CA ASN A 17 -3.51 -8.71 20.73
C ASN A 17 -3.47 -9.48 19.40
N GLU A 18 -4.43 -10.36 19.14
CA GLU A 18 -4.55 -11.06 17.87
C GLU A 18 -4.87 -10.11 16.71
N ASP A 19 -5.76 -9.14 16.92
CA ASP A 19 -6.07 -8.11 15.92
C ASP A 19 -4.82 -7.27 15.60
N ILE A 20 -4.05 -6.88 16.62
CA ILE A 20 -2.82 -6.09 16.47
C ILE A 20 -1.75 -6.90 15.72
N ILE A 21 -1.47 -8.13 16.15
CA ILE A 21 -0.48 -9.02 15.52
C ILE A 21 -0.92 -9.35 14.08
N GLY A 22 -2.21 -9.60 13.85
CA GLY A 22 -2.78 -9.83 12.53
C GLY A 22 -2.58 -8.64 11.59
N GLY A 23 -2.83 -7.43 12.09
CA GLY A 23 -2.56 -6.19 11.34
C GLY A 23 -1.08 -6.04 10.98
N TRP A 24 -0.17 -6.36 11.91
CA TRP A 24 1.26 -6.40 11.61
C TRP A 24 1.58 -7.47 10.54
N LYS A 25 1.13 -8.71 10.71
CA LYS A 25 1.32 -9.79 9.72
C LYS A 25 0.87 -9.37 8.32
N ALA A 26 -0.31 -8.75 8.20
CA ALA A 26 -0.84 -8.27 6.93
C ALA A 26 0.02 -7.16 6.29
N ARG A 27 0.59 -6.24 7.09
CA ARG A 27 1.58 -5.24 6.61
C ARG A 27 2.86 -5.89 6.11
N TRP A 28 3.26 -6.99 6.73
CA TRP A 28 4.38 -7.83 6.32
C TRP A 28 3.99 -8.91 5.30
N GLY A 29 2.81 -8.80 4.65
CA GLY A 29 2.39 -9.72 3.59
C GLY A 29 2.08 -11.15 4.04
N ILE A 30 2.07 -11.44 5.34
CA ILE A 30 1.74 -12.75 5.91
C ILE A 30 0.23 -12.85 6.07
N GLY A 31 -0.41 -13.79 5.37
CA GLY A 31 -1.87 -13.99 5.43
C GLY A 31 -2.71 -12.82 4.92
N ARG A 32 -2.08 -11.83 4.25
CA ARG A 32 -2.74 -10.58 3.82
C ARG A 32 -3.96 -10.81 2.94
N MET A 33 -3.87 -11.76 1.99
CA MET A 33 -4.94 -12.02 1.01
C MET A 33 -6.19 -12.65 1.63
N SER A 34 -6.09 -13.18 2.85
CA SER A 34 -7.19 -13.79 3.59
C SER A 34 -7.52 -13.02 4.87
N TYR A 35 -6.98 -11.81 5.06
CA TYR A 35 -7.19 -11.01 6.27
C TYR A 35 -8.51 -10.22 6.16
N ILE A 36 -9.63 -10.94 6.26
CA ILE A 36 -10.98 -10.46 5.97
C ILE A 36 -11.95 -10.73 7.13
N VAL A 37 -13.04 -9.96 7.18
CA VAL A 37 -14.21 -10.22 8.02
C VAL A 37 -15.44 -10.51 7.15
N PRO A 38 -16.48 -11.20 7.65
CA PRO A 38 -17.72 -11.34 6.90
C PRO A 38 -18.33 -9.96 6.59
N PRO A 39 -18.85 -9.73 5.38
CA PRO A 39 -19.57 -8.50 5.08
C PRO A 39 -20.99 -8.57 5.68
N GLY A 40 -21.48 -7.45 6.20
CA GLY A 40 -22.75 -7.41 6.90
C GLY A 40 -22.91 -6.18 7.78
N LEU A 41 -24.02 -6.13 8.51
CA LEU A 41 -24.28 -5.11 9.51
C LEU A 41 -23.77 -5.60 10.87
N TYR A 42 -23.14 -4.70 11.61
CA TYR A 42 -22.61 -4.95 12.95
C TYR A 42 -23.01 -3.82 13.89
N ALA A 43 -23.16 -4.14 15.19
CA ALA A 43 -23.40 -3.17 16.24
C ALA A 43 -22.11 -2.94 17.05
N ILE A 44 -21.66 -1.70 17.16
CA ILE A 44 -20.61 -1.29 18.11
C ILE A 44 -21.29 -0.52 19.24
N GLY A 45 -21.06 -0.96 20.48
CA GLY A 45 -21.81 -0.47 21.64
C GLY A 45 -23.26 -0.96 21.62
N GLU A 46 -24.19 -0.07 21.96
CA GLU A 46 -25.63 -0.33 21.98
C GLU A 46 -26.37 0.66 21.04
N PRO A 47 -26.20 0.53 19.71
CA PRO A 47 -26.80 1.45 18.75
C PRO A 47 -28.33 1.33 18.68
N GLY A 48 -29.00 2.48 18.73
CA GLY A 48 -30.45 2.61 18.55
C GLY A 48 -30.83 2.96 17.12
N HIS A 49 -32.12 3.27 16.91
CA HIS A 49 -32.65 3.63 15.58
C HIS A 49 -32.11 4.96 15.02
N GLU A 50 -31.69 5.87 15.90
CA GLU A 50 -31.10 7.17 15.55
C GLU A 50 -29.55 7.12 15.49
N SER A 51 -28.94 5.97 15.81
CA SER A 51 -27.48 5.85 15.82
C SER A 51 -26.91 5.89 14.39
N PRO A 52 -25.75 6.56 14.18
CA PRO A 52 -25.19 6.72 12.85
C PRO A 52 -24.78 5.40 12.22
N VAL A 53 -24.92 5.31 10.90
CA VAL A 53 -24.46 4.17 10.10
C VAL A 53 -23.14 4.52 9.42
N VAL A 54 -22.06 3.91 9.89
CA VAL A 54 -20.71 4.04 9.32
C VAL A 54 -20.45 2.89 8.36
N VAL A 55 -19.90 3.17 7.19
CA VAL A 55 -19.64 2.17 6.14
C VAL A 55 -18.14 1.91 6.01
N THR A 56 -17.74 0.65 5.90
CA THR A 56 -16.33 0.27 5.69
C THR A 56 -16.18 -0.95 4.78
N ALA A 57 -14.93 -1.27 4.44
CA ALA A 57 -14.56 -2.44 3.66
C ALA A 57 -14.36 -3.67 4.56
N ASN A 58 -14.63 -4.88 4.05
CA ASN A 58 -14.39 -6.13 4.79
C ASN A 58 -12.91 -6.55 4.89
N TYR A 59 -11.98 -5.72 4.40
CA TYR A 59 -10.58 -5.86 4.76
C TYR A 59 -10.41 -5.62 6.26
N LYS A 60 -9.91 -6.62 6.98
CA LYS A 60 -9.94 -6.62 8.44
C LYS A 60 -9.20 -5.43 9.06
N MET A 61 -8.12 -4.93 8.45
CA MET A 61 -7.47 -3.70 8.93
C MET A 61 -8.36 -2.45 8.77
N SER A 62 -9.11 -2.32 7.67
CA SER A 62 -10.05 -1.20 7.47
C SER A 62 -11.21 -1.27 8.46
N TYR A 63 -11.71 -2.47 8.71
CA TYR A 63 -12.71 -2.74 9.73
C TYR A 63 -12.19 -2.43 11.15
N ASP A 64 -10.98 -2.89 11.48
CA ASP A 64 -10.36 -2.70 12.80
C ASP A 64 -10.09 -1.23 13.13
N LEU A 65 -9.72 -0.43 12.11
CA LEU A 65 -9.56 1.01 12.25
C LEU A 65 -10.87 1.69 12.69
N VAL A 66 -12.00 1.33 12.06
CA VAL A 66 -13.29 1.92 12.42
C VAL A 66 -13.71 1.51 13.83
N ARG A 67 -13.60 0.22 14.16
CA ARG A 67 -14.04 -0.23 15.49
C ARG A 67 -13.25 0.44 16.62
N ARG A 68 -11.94 0.62 16.44
CA ARG A 68 -11.03 1.19 17.43
C ARG A 68 -11.47 2.59 17.83
N GLU A 69 -11.76 3.44 16.84
CA GLU A 69 -12.15 4.83 17.08
C GLU A 69 -13.59 4.97 17.61
N MET A 70 -14.43 3.95 17.39
CA MET A 70 -15.83 3.96 17.83
C MET A 70 -16.06 3.29 19.19
N THR A 71 -15.01 2.97 19.95
CA THR A 71 -15.11 2.24 21.23
C THR A 71 -16.04 2.90 22.25
N THR A 72 -16.11 4.22 22.28
CA THR A 72 -16.96 5.00 23.21
C THR A 72 -18.27 5.47 22.58
N ARG A 73 -18.66 4.90 21.43
CA ARG A 73 -19.82 5.34 20.66
C ARG A 73 -20.73 4.18 20.27
N ASN A 74 -22.01 4.50 20.17
CA ASN A 74 -23.04 3.59 19.70
C ASN A 74 -23.26 3.81 18.20
N VAL A 75 -22.74 2.90 17.37
CA VAL A 75 -22.81 3.03 15.90
C VAL A 75 -23.19 1.71 15.22
N TRP A 76 -23.90 1.83 14.11
CA TRP A 76 -24.10 0.74 13.17
C TRP A 76 -22.93 0.71 12.18
N LEU A 77 -22.24 -0.41 12.07
CA LEU A 77 -21.13 -0.59 11.12
C LEU A 77 -21.57 -1.48 9.96
N LEU A 78 -21.76 -0.89 8.79
CA LEU A 78 -22.09 -1.60 7.55
C LEU A 78 -20.81 -1.94 6.78
N VAL A 79 -20.49 -3.23 6.72
CA VAL A 79 -19.27 -3.75 6.09
C VAL A 79 -19.58 -4.27 4.69
N LEU A 80 -18.94 -3.69 3.67
CA LEU A 80 -19.10 -4.08 2.27
C LEU A 80 -18.16 -5.22 1.88
N GLU A 81 -18.59 -6.08 0.95
CA GLU A 81 -17.72 -7.09 0.35
C GLU A 81 -16.72 -6.43 -0.59
N THR A 82 -15.45 -6.49 -0.21
CA THR A 82 -14.33 -5.92 -0.96
C THR A 82 -13.24 -6.93 -1.24
N TYR A 83 -13.48 -8.22 -0.94
CA TYR A 83 -12.56 -9.34 -1.09
C TYR A 83 -11.22 -9.09 -0.40
N GLY A 84 -11.26 -8.48 0.79
CA GLY A 84 -10.05 -8.16 1.57
C GLY A 84 -9.21 -7.02 1.00
N ILE A 85 -9.81 -6.11 0.24
CA ILE A 85 -9.15 -4.93 -0.29
C ILE A 85 -9.60 -3.70 0.51
N ASN A 86 -8.65 -2.84 0.89
CA ASN A 86 -8.98 -1.60 1.61
C ASN A 86 -9.94 -0.68 0.81
N VAL A 87 -10.55 0.29 1.48
CA VAL A 87 -11.57 1.20 0.91
C VAL A 87 -11.10 1.89 -0.38
N TRP A 88 -9.91 2.50 -0.41
CA TRP A 88 -9.44 3.26 -1.58
C TRP A 88 -9.21 2.33 -2.78
N CYS A 89 -8.43 1.27 -2.60
CA CYS A 89 -8.13 0.34 -3.69
C CYS A 89 -9.40 -0.36 -4.18
N ALA A 90 -10.32 -0.72 -3.28
CA ALA A 90 -11.59 -1.34 -3.62
C ALA A 90 -12.53 -0.36 -4.35
N ALA A 91 -12.52 0.92 -3.99
CA ALA A 91 -13.30 1.95 -4.67
C ALA A 91 -12.81 2.18 -6.10
N GLY A 92 -11.48 2.25 -6.29
CA GLY A 92 -10.87 2.35 -7.62
C GLY A 92 -11.11 1.12 -8.50
N LYS A 93 -11.27 -0.06 -7.90
CA LYS A 93 -11.64 -1.31 -8.60
C LYS A 93 -13.15 -1.52 -8.75
N GLY A 94 -13.97 -0.74 -8.06
CA GLY A 94 -15.44 -0.80 -8.09
C GLY A 94 -16.08 -1.81 -7.11
N THR A 95 -15.32 -2.56 -6.32
CA THR A 95 -15.89 -3.50 -5.32
C THR A 95 -16.41 -2.76 -4.09
N PHE A 96 -15.74 -1.69 -3.64
CA PHE A 96 -16.34 -0.69 -2.76
C PHE A 96 -17.11 0.30 -3.63
N GLY A 97 -18.29 -0.11 -4.11
CA GLY A 97 -19.04 0.64 -5.11
C GLY A 97 -20.54 0.72 -4.87
N THR A 98 -21.23 1.55 -5.66
CA THR A 98 -22.68 1.78 -5.53
C THR A 98 -23.49 0.49 -5.51
N GLY A 99 -23.19 -0.46 -6.39
CA GLY A 99 -23.94 -1.72 -6.50
C GLY A 99 -23.86 -2.56 -5.21
N GLU A 100 -22.66 -2.74 -4.68
CA GLU A 100 -22.44 -3.48 -3.43
C GLU A 100 -23.04 -2.74 -2.23
N LEU A 101 -22.89 -1.41 -2.16
CA LEU A 101 -23.49 -0.62 -1.09
C LEU A 101 -25.01 -0.77 -1.05
N VAL A 102 -25.69 -0.60 -2.19
CA VAL A 102 -27.15 -0.77 -2.29
C VAL A 102 -27.56 -2.19 -1.91
N ARG A 103 -26.86 -3.20 -2.43
CA ARG A 103 -27.12 -4.60 -2.08
C ARG A 103 -27.00 -4.84 -0.56
N ARG A 104 -26.01 -4.25 0.10
CA ARG A 104 -25.81 -4.41 1.55
C ARG A 104 -26.89 -3.72 2.38
N ILE A 105 -27.37 -2.56 1.95
CA ILE A 105 -28.52 -1.89 2.55
C ILE A 105 -29.76 -2.79 2.49
N GLU A 106 -30.02 -3.39 1.32
CA GLU A 106 -31.18 -4.27 1.10
C GLU A 106 -31.10 -5.56 1.92
N ILE A 107 -29.99 -6.30 1.83
CA ILE A 107 -29.83 -7.59 2.52
C ILE A 107 -29.84 -7.43 4.05
N SER A 108 -29.31 -6.33 4.57
CA SER A 108 -29.36 -6.03 6.01
C SER A 108 -30.70 -5.48 6.47
N ASN A 109 -31.65 -5.22 5.56
CA ASN A 109 -32.90 -4.52 5.84
C ASN A 109 -32.68 -3.24 6.65
N LEU A 110 -31.63 -2.47 6.32
CA LEU A 110 -31.16 -1.34 7.13
C LEU A 110 -32.24 -0.30 7.39
N SER A 111 -33.19 -0.14 6.45
CA SER A 111 -34.34 0.75 6.57
C SER A 111 -35.29 0.43 7.73
N ARG A 112 -35.23 -0.79 8.27
CA ARG A 112 -35.94 -1.25 9.48
C ARG A 112 -35.09 -1.12 10.73
N VAL A 113 -33.76 -1.06 10.59
CA VAL A 113 -32.84 -0.93 11.73
C VAL A 113 -32.73 0.52 12.18
N VAL A 114 -32.67 1.46 11.23
CA VAL A 114 -32.56 2.90 11.51
C VAL A 114 -33.76 3.68 10.99
N SER A 115 -34.15 4.70 11.74
CA SER A 115 -35.26 5.62 11.41
C SER A 115 -34.85 6.65 10.35
N HIS A 116 -33.57 7.03 10.31
CA HIS A 116 -33.01 7.97 9.34
C HIS A 116 -32.58 7.27 8.03
N ARG A 117 -32.13 8.07 7.05
CA ARG A 117 -31.69 7.60 5.73
C ARG A 117 -30.33 8.19 5.36
N GLN A 118 -29.35 8.07 6.25
CA GLN A 118 -28.00 8.61 6.05
C GLN A 118 -26.94 7.52 6.25
N LEU A 119 -25.92 7.52 5.39
CA LEU A 119 -24.77 6.61 5.43
C LEU A 119 -23.50 7.43 5.44
N ILE A 120 -22.61 7.12 6.37
CA ILE A 120 -21.35 7.82 6.57
C ILE A 120 -20.24 6.99 5.94
N LEU A 121 -19.70 7.48 4.82
CA LEU A 121 -18.65 6.81 4.05
C LEU A 121 -17.31 7.54 4.20
N PRO A 122 -16.18 6.82 4.14
CA PRO A 122 -14.87 7.44 4.02
C PRO A 122 -14.76 8.21 2.70
N ILE A 123 -14.06 9.35 2.70
CA ILE A 123 -13.87 10.16 1.48
C ILE A 123 -13.22 9.36 0.35
N MET A 124 -12.30 8.45 0.69
CA MET A 124 -11.62 7.61 -0.30
C MET A 124 -12.55 6.61 -1.02
N GLY A 125 -13.80 6.43 -0.53
CA GLY A 125 -14.84 5.66 -1.20
C GLY A 125 -15.50 6.39 -2.38
N ALA A 126 -15.33 7.71 -2.48
CA ALA A 126 -16.03 8.53 -3.47
C ALA A 126 -15.73 8.15 -4.94
N ALA A 127 -14.55 7.58 -5.20
CA ALA A 127 -14.18 7.11 -6.54
C ALA A 127 -15.05 5.93 -7.03
N GLY A 128 -15.59 5.12 -6.11
CA GLY A 128 -16.39 3.93 -6.42
C GLY A 128 -17.90 4.10 -6.19
N VAL A 129 -18.29 5.06 -5.35
CA VAL A 129 -19.68 5.25 -4.93
C VAL A 129 -20.29 6.54 -5.52
N LYS A 130 -21.27 6.37 -6.38
CA LYS A 130 -22.12 7.45 -6.91
C LYS A 130 -23.28 7.73 -5.93
N ALA A 131 -23.13 8.75 -5.09
CA ALA A 131 -24.11 9.11 -4.05
C ALA A 131 -25.54 9.33 -4.56
N THR A 132 -25.68 10.01 -5.71
CA THR A 132 -26.98 10.25 -6.34
C THR A 132 -27.70 8.97 -6.74
N GLU A 133 -26.95 7.97 -7.21
CA GLU A 133 -27.48 6.66 -7.61
C GLU A 133 -27.87 5.81 -6.39
N VAL A 134 -27.09 5.89 -5.30
CA VAL A 134 -27.46 5.26 -4.02
C VAL A 134 -28.79 5.82 -3.54
N LYS A 135 -28.94 7.16 -3.48
CA LYS A 135 -30.18 7.81 -3.05
C LYS A 135 -31.38 7.40 -3.90
N LYS A 136 -31.22 7.32 -5.22
CA LYS A 136 -32.29 6.86 -6.13
C LYS A 136 -32.71 5.41 -5.89
N ARG A 137 -31.75 4.52 -5.61
CA ARG A 137 -32.01 3.07 -5.52
C ARG A 137 -32.43 2.60 -4.13
N SER A 138 -31.90 3.20 -3.07
CA SER A 138 -32.15 2.76 -1.69
C SER A 138 -32.84 3.80 -0.81
N GLY A 139 -32.96 5.05 -1.28
CA GLY A 139 -33.45 6.17 -0.47
C GLY A 139 -32.44 6.72 0.53
N PHE A 140 -31.27 6.08 0.70
CA PHE A 140 -30.23 6.54 1.61
C PHE A 140 -29.33 7.61 0.97
N GLU A 141 -29.11 8.68 1.71
CA GLU A 141 -28.13 9.71 1.40
C GLU A 141 -26.73 9.29 1.86
N VAL A 142 -25.74 9.54 1.02
CA VAL A 142 -24.33 9.25 1.30
C VAL A 142 -23.63 10.54 1.71
N LEU A 143 -23.05 10.53 2.91
CA LEU A 143 -22.20 11.58 3.44
C LEU A 143 -20.75 11.09 3.41
N PHE A 144 -19.90 11.76 2.63
CA PHE A 144 -18.47 11.50 2.65
C PHE A 144 -17.83 12.29 3.81
N ALA A 145 -17.41 11.56 4.85
CA ALA A 145 -16.98 12.12 6.12
C ALA A 145 -15.52 12.58 6.10
N THR A 146 -14.62 11.73 6.58
CA THR A 146 -13.22 12.07 6.84
C THR A 146 -12.28 11.18 6.03
N LEU A 147 -11.05 11.66 5.85
CA LEU A 147 -9.96 10.90 5.26
C LEU A 147 -9.36 9.93 6.29
N ARG A 148 -9.11 10.42 7.51
CA ARG A 148 -8.59 9.66 8.64
C ARG A 148 -9.72 9.21 9.55
N ILE A 149 -9.56 8.02 10.12
CA ILE A 149 -10.59 7.46 10.97
C ILE A 149 -10.63 8.15 12.34
N GLU A 150 -9.47 8.65 12.79
CA GLU A 150 -9.29 9.36 14.06
C GLU A 150 -10.11 10.67 14.11
N ASP A 151 -10.45 11.24 12.95
CA ASP A 151 -11.26 12.45 12.84
C ASP A 151 -12.78 12.16 12.89
N LEU A 152 -13.19 10.90 12.69
CA LEU A 152 -14.61 10.52 12.60
C LEU A 152 -15.39 10.84 13.89
N PRO A 153 -14.88 10.60 15.12
CA PRO A 153 -15.55 11.05 16.33
C PRO A 153 -15.88 12.54 16.33
N ALA A 154 -14.90 13.40 16.03
CA ALA A 154 -15.07 14.84 16.01
C ALA A 154 -16.02 15.30 14.88
N TYR A 155 -15.98 14.62 13.73
CA TYR A 155 -16.94 14.83 12.63
C TYR A 155 -18.38 14.56 13.07
N LEU A 156 -18.61 13.47 13.82
CA LEU A 156 -19.94 13.14 14.35
C LEU A 156 -20.41 14.18 15.37
N ASP A 157 -19.53 14.66 16.25
CA ASP A 157 -19.86 15.66 17.27
C ASP A 157 -20.17 17.04 16.69
N ASN A 158 -19.52 17.38 15.57
CA ASN A 158 -19.73 18.65 14.87
C ASN A 158 -20.86 18.60 13.83
N GLY A 159 -21.91 17.82 14.11
CA GLY A 159 -23.09 17.73 13.25
C GLY A 159 -22.80 17.23 11.83
N MET A 160 -21.81 16.34 11.67
CA MET A 160 -21.42 15.73 10.40
C MET A 160 -20.91 16.74 9.35
N GLN A 161 -20.27 17.82 9.81
CA GLN A 161 -19.59 18.79 8.94
C GLN A 161 -18.09 18.54 8.93
N ALA A 162 -17.57 18.10 7.77
CA ALA A 162 -16.14 17.84 7.61
C ALA A 162 -15.38 19.14 7.39
N THR A 163 -14.42 19.42 8.28
CA THR A 163 -13.49 20.56 8.12
C THR A 163 -12.51 20.29 6.99
N ARG A 164 -11.74 21.31 6.61
CA ARG A 164 -10.73 21.19 5.56
C ARG A 164 -9.65 20.18 5.93
N GLU A 165 -9.20 20.21 7.18
CA GLU A 165 -8.11 19.38 7.71
C GLU A 165 -8.49 17.89 7.65
N MET A 166 -9.76 17.56 7.93
CA MET A 166 -10.29 16.19 7.84
C MET A 166 -10.27 15.61 6.42
N ARG A 167 -10.10 16.46 5.40
CA ARG A 167 -10.09 16.08 3.98
C ARG A 167 -8.68 16.07 3.36
N GLU A 168 -7.67 16.57 4.06
CA GLU A 168 -6.31 16.73 3.53
C GLU A 168 -5.40 15.55 3.91
N LEU A 169 -4.68 15.02 2.91
CA LEU A 169 -3.65 14.00 3.11
C LEU A 169 -2.30 14.68 3.36
N THR A 170 -1.72 14.51 4.55
CA THR A 170 -0.43 15.12 4.89
C THR A 170 0.78 14.38 4.30
N PHE A 171 0.66 13.08 4.05
CA PHE A 171 1.72 12.20 3.50
C PHE A 171 3.11 12.39 4.14
N THR A 172 3.12 12.49 5.47
CA THR A 172 4.30 12.68 6.33
C THR A 172 5.29 11.53 6.22
N PHE A 173 6.48 11.70 6.82
CA PHE A 173 7.50 10.64 6.88
C PHE A 173 6.96 9.34 7.49
N ARG A 174 6.21 9.44 8.60
CA ARG A 174 5.63 8.28 9.29
C ARG A 174 4.60 7.56 8.40
N GLU A 175 3.73 8.30 7.73
CA GLU A 175 2.72 7.73 6.82
C GLU A 175 3.38 6.98 5.66
N ARG A 176 4.48 7.51 5.13
CA ARG A 176 5.27 6.85 4.07
C ARG A 176 5.97 5.60 4.59
N LEU A 177 6.59 5.66 5.78
CA LEU A 177 7.26 4.51 6.41
C LEU A 177 6.30 3.34 6.64
N VAL A 178 5.05 3.62 7.00
CA VAL A 178 4.02 2.61 7.27
C VAL A 178 3.63 1.79 6.01
N LEU A 179 3.92 2.31 4.82
CA LEU A 179 3.63 1.68 3.52
C LEU A 179 4.81 0.85 2.98
N THR A 180 6.05 1.07 3.42
CA THR A 180 7.24 0.41 2.86
C THR A 180 7.39 -1.09 3.17
N PRO A 181 6.88 -1.68 4.28
CA PRO A 181 7.14 -3.09 4.59
C PRO A 181 6.68 -4.07 3.51
N ILE A 182 5.49 -3.83 2.93
CA ILE A 182 4.96 -4.72 1.88
C ILE A 182 5.81 -4.64 0.60
N GLU A 183 6.35 -3.46 0.30
CA GLU A 183 7.22 -3.24 -0.87
C GLU A 183 8.57 -3.91 -0.68
N VAL A 184 9.16 -3.78 0.52
CA VAL A 184 10.41 -4.48 0.88
C VAL A 184 10.22 -5.98 0.70
N ILE A 185 9.15 -6.56 1.23
CA ILE A 185 8.89 -8.01 1.12
C ILE A 185 8.64 -8.43 -0.32
N GLY A 186 7.89 -7.62 -1.09
CA GLY A 186 7.72 -7.83 -2.53
C GLY A 186 9.07 -7.88 -3.25
N GLY A 187 9.95 -6.93 -2.97
CA GLY A 187 11.30 -6.89 -3.55
C GLY A 187 12.21 -8.03 -3.09
N MET A 188 12.11 -8.45 -1.83
CA MET A 188 12.84 -9.61 -1.31
C MET A 188 12.38 -10.92 -1.95
N LYS A 189 11.11 -11.04 -2.38
CA LYS A 189 10.66 -12.23 -3.14
C LYS A 189 11.31 -12.29 -4.51
N SER A 190 11.38 -11.17 -5.21
CA SER A 190 12.08 -11.08 -6.50
C SER A 190 13.58 -11.36 -6.36
N PHE A 191 14.18 -11.05 -5.21
CA PHE A 191 15.57 -11.44 -4.92
C PHE A 191 15.77 -12.95 -5.04
N VAL A 192 14.84 -13.77 -4.55
CA VAL A 192 14.97 -15.24 -4.66
C VAL A 192 15.03 -15.71 -6.11
N PHE A 193 14.28 -15.07 -7.01
CA PHE A 193 14.19 -15.46 -8.41
C PHE A 193 15.24 -14.82 -9.33
N ALA A 194 15.72 -13.63 -9.00
CA ALA A 194 16.65 -12.87 -9.84
C ALA A 194 17.99 -12.60 -9.14
N GLY A 195 17.95 -12.09 -7.90
CA GLY A 195 19.15 -11.72 -7.16
C GLY A 195 20.01 -12.92 -6.77
N LEU A 196 19.43 -13.98 -6.20
CA LEU A 196 20.17 -15.17 -5.76
C LEU A 196 20.88 -15.88 -6.92
N PRO A 197 20.23 -16.16 -8.08
CA PRO A 197 20.94 -16.71 -9.23
C PRO A 197 22.08 -15.82 -9.72
N LEU A 198 21.86 -14.50 -9.81
CA LEU A 198 22.91 -13.55 -10.22
C LEU A 198 24.08 -13.54 -9.23
N SER A 199 23.81 -13.58 -7.93
CA SER A 199 24.84 -13.66 -6.89
C SER A 199 25.65 -14.95 -6.98
N LEU A 200 24.99 -16.10 -7.18
CA LEU A 200 25.66 -17.40 -7.35
C LEU A 200 26.52 -17.42 -8.61
N LEU A 201 26.00 -16.91 -9.73
CA LEU A 201 26.75 -16.79 -10.98
C LEU A 201 28.00 -15.90 -10.82
N ALA A 202 27.87 -14.77 -10.13
CA ALA A 202 29.00 -13.88 -9.83
C ALA A 202 30.04 -14.51 -8.88
N GLY A 203 29.67 -15.57 -8.15
CA GLY A 203 30.57 -16.36 -7.33
C GLY A 203 31.60 -17.13 -8.15
N PHE A 204 31.25 -17.53 -9.38
CA PHE A 204 32.17 -18.20 -10.27
C PHE A 204 33.08 -17.16 -10.95
N SER A 205 34.37 -17.46 -11.01
CA SER A 205 35.34 -16.72 -11.80
C SER A 205 36.47 -17.68 -12.15
N HIS A 206 36.78 -17.84 -13.43
CA HIS A 206 37.96 -18.59 -13.88
C HIS A 206 37.98 -20.05 -13.38
N GLY A 207 36.80 -20.66 -13.28
CA GLY A 207 36.64 -22.01 -12.75
C GLY A 207 36.74 -22.12 -11.22
N VAL A 208 36.98 -21.03 -10.49
CA VAL A 208 37.01 -20.97 -9.03
C VAL A 208 35.76 -20.32 -8.49
N PHE A 209 35.15 -20.95 -7.49
CA PHE A 209 34.01 -20.38 -6.77
C PHE A 209 34.48 -19.58 -5.54
N SER A 210 34.02 -18.33 -5.42
CA SER A 210 34.34 -17.45 -4.30
C SER A 210 33.06 -17.01 -3.58
N LEU A 211 32.90 -17.48 -2.34
CA LEU A 211 31.77 -17.07 -1.49
C LEU A 211 31.75 -15.57 -1.23
N ASN A 212 32.91 -14.91 -1.14
CA ASN A 212 33.00 -13.47 -0.93
C ASN A 212 32.34 -12.68 -2.06
N ARG A 213 32.50 -13.12 -3.32
CA ARG A 213 31.86 -12.45 -4.47
C ARG A 213 30.36 -12.64 -4.47
N VAL A 214 29.89 -13.84 -4.11
CA VAL A 214 28.46 -14.11 -3.91
C VAL A 214 27.89 -13.14 -2.87
N LEU A 215 28.54 -13.01 -1.71
CA LEU A 215 28.10 -12.14 -0.62
C LEU A 215 28.12 -10.65 -0.99
N VAL A 216 29.09 -10.20 -1.80
CA VAL A 216 29.13 -8.82 -2.28
C VAL A 216 27.95 -8.54 -3.22
N VAL A 217 27.74 -9.36 -4.26
CA VAL A 217 26.63 -9.15 -5.21
C VAL A 217 25.27 -9.32 -4.53
N PHE A 218 25.17 -10.28 -3.60
CA PHE A 218 24.02 -10.46 -2.72
C PHE A 218 23.70 -9.15 -2.00
N THR A 219 24.68 -8.58 -1.28
CA THR A 219 24.51 -7.36 -0.51
C THR A 219 24.14 -6.17 -1.40
N LEU A 220 24.80 -6.02 -2.56
CA LEU A 220 24.51 -4.94 -3.51
C LEU A 220 23.08 -5.01 -4.06
N TYR A 221 22.59 -6.20 -4.39
CA TYR A 221 21.20 -6.36 -4.82
C TYR A 221 20.22 -6.00 -3.69
N ILE A 222 20.46 -6.49 -2.48
CA ILE A 222 19.61 -6.17 -1.31
C ILE A 222 19.58 -4.66 -1.09
N LEU A 223 20.73 -3.98 -1.13
CA LEU A 223 20.80 -2.52 -1.02
C LEU A 223 20.07 -1.80 -2.16
N ALA A 224 20.13 -2.32 -3.39
CA ALA A 224 19.37 -1.77 -4.52
C ALA A 224 17.86 -1.88 -4.32
N VAL A 225 17.37 -3.03 -3.81
CA VAL A 225 15.96 -3.21 -3.45
C VAL A 225 15.58 -2.23 -2.35
N ILE A 226 16.33 -2.19 -1.25
CA ILE A 226 16.07 -1.28 -0.11
C ILE A 226 16.10 0.19 -0.54
N SER A 227 16.99 0.57 -1.46
CA SER A 227 17.02 1.90 -2.05
C SER A 227 15.70 2.24 -2.75
N GLY A 228 15.14 1.32 -3.53
CA GLY A 228 13.88 1.53 -4.25
C GLY A 228 12.64 1.43 -3.36
N THR A 229 12.58 0.43 -2.47
CA THR A 229 11.38 0.11 -1.68
C THR A 229 11.27 0.89 -0.37
N LEU A 230 12.40 1.34 0.21
CA LEU A 230 12.44 2.03 1.50
C LEU A 230 12.96 3.47 1.34
N VAL A 231 14.17 3.65 0.80
CA VAL A 231 14.82 4.97 0.76
C VAL A 231 14.05 5.93 -0.14
N SER A 232 13.68 5.49 -1.34
CA SER A 232 12.99 6.34 -2.33
C SER A 232 11.65 6.88 -1.81
N PRO A 233 10.74 6.07 -1.23
CA PRO A 233 9.53 6.59 -0.58
C PRO A 233 9.80 7.55 0.58
N LEU A 234 10.77 7.23 1.44
CA LEU A 234 11.06 8.06 2.62
C LEU A 234 11.67 9.42 2.27
N LEU A 235 12.40 9.52 1.16
CA LEU A 235 13.00 10.76 0.67
C LEU A 235 12.19 11.44 -0.44
N LEU A 236 10.97 10.98 -0.71
CA LEU A 236 10.17 11.41 -1.85
C LEU A 236 10.00 12.95 -2.04
N PRO A 237 9.81 13.77 -0.98
CA PRO A 237 9.79 15.23 -1.08
C PRO A 237 11.12 15.87 -1.47
N LEU A 238 12.23 15.20 -1.19
CA LEU A 238 13.59 15.69 -1.45
C LEU A 238 14.08 15.28 -2.83
N LEU A 239 13.60 14.16 -3.36
CA LEU A 239 14.00 13.65 -4.67
C LEU A 239 13.37 14.49 -5.77
N PRO A 240 14.13 14.98 -6.76
CA PRO A 240 13.59 15.84 -7.81
C PRO A 240 12.70 15.08 -8.80
N GLY A 241 11.87 15.82 -9.54
CA GLY A 241 11.01 15.28 -10.59
C GLY A 241 9.68 14.69 -10.11
N ARG A 242 8.82 14.34 -11.08
CA ARG A 242 7.48 13.74 -10.83
C ARG A 242 7.45 12.22 -11.00
N MET A 243 8.33 11.66 -11.84
CA MET A 243 8.40 10.22 -12.12
C MET A 243 9.10 9.48 -10.97
N PHE A 244 8.46 8.45 -10.45
CA PHE A 244 9.02 7.54 -9.45
C PHE A 244 10.27 6.81 -9.95
N ALA A 245 10.32 6.44 -11.23
CA ALA A 245 11.48 5.82 -11.86
C ALA A 245 12.72 6.72 -11.76
N VAL A 246 12.56 8.04 -11.98
CA VAL A 246 13.66 9.00 -11.85
C VAL A 246 14.08 9.14 -10.39
N LYS A 247 13.12 9.26 -9.46
CA LYS A 247 13.40 9.33 -8.03
C LYS A 247 14.16 8.08 -7.54
N GLY A 248 13.71 6.90 -7.96
CA GLY A 248 14.36 5.63 -7.66
C GLY A 248 15.74 5.50 -8.29
N ALA A 249 15.90 5.91 -9.56
CA ALA A 249 17.21 5.93 -10.21
C ALA A 249 18.21 6.83 -9.46
N ILE A 250 17.76 8.00 -8.98
CA ILE A 250 18.61 8.89 -8.17
C ILE A 250 18.96 8.25 -6.83
N SER A 251 18.00 7.62 -6.14
CA SER A 251 18.28 6.91 -4.89
C SER A 251 19.28 5.77 -5.11
N GLY A 252 19.08 4.98 -6.17
CA GLY A 252 19.97 3.88 -6.54
C GLY A 252 21.37 4.37 -6.93
N LEU A 253 21.46 5.50 -7.66
CA LEU A 253 22.72 6.14 -8.00
C LEU A 253 23.47 6.57 -6.74
N VAL A 254 22.83 7.31 -5.82
CA VAL A 254 23.46 7.73 -4.57
C VAL A 254 23.90 6.51 -3.75
N CYS A 255 23.05 5.49 -3.63
CA CYS A 255 23.39 4.26 -2.92
C CYS A 255 24.59 3.54 -3.56
N SER A 256 24.64 3.47 -4.89
CA SER A 256 25.75 2.87 -5.62
C SER A 256 27.05 3.68 -5.45
N LEU A 257 27.00 5.01 -5.47
CA LEU A 257 28.19 5.84 -5.24
C LEU A 257 28.75 5.66 -3.83
N LEU A 258 27.88 5.52 -2.82
CA LEU A 258 28.31 5.20 -1.45
C LEU A 258 28.96 3.81 -1.37
N CYS A 259 28.37 2.80 -2.01
CA CYS A 259 28.97 1.47 -2.09
C CYS A 259 30.32 1.51 -2.84
N ALA A 260 30.42 2.30 -3.90
CA ALA A 260 31.63 2.47 -4.69
C ALA A 260 32.74 3.16 -3.89
N ALA A 261 32.40 4.13 -3.04
CA ALA A 261 33.37 4.78 -2.16
C ALA A 261 33.94 3.80 -1.12
N ILE A 262 33.12 2.87 -0.61
CA ILE A 262 33.52 1.85 0.36
C ILE A 262 34.34 0.73 -0.30
N LEU A 263 33.91 0.27 -1.48
CA LEU A 263 34.53 -0.88 -2.17
C LEU A 263 35.70 -0.47 -3.07
N GLY A 264 35.69 0.74 -3.62
CA GLY A 264 36.67 1.27 -4.56
C GLY A 264 38.05 1.53 -3.95
N SER A 265 38.17 1.48 -2.61
CA SER A 265 39.46 1.46 -1.92
C SER A 265 40.19 0.12 -2.07
N SER A 266 39.52 -0.93 -2.56
CA SER A 266 40.11 -2.24 -2.78
C SER A 266 40.66 -2.36 -4.21
N ALA A 267 41.89 -2.87 -4.35
CA ALA A 267 42.56 -3.08 -5.64
C ALA A 267 41.83 -4.10 -6.56
N ALA A 268 40.79 -4.78 -6.05
CA ALA A 268 40.03 -5.79 -6.76
C ALA A 268 38.90 -5.21 -7.65
N VAL A 269 38.45 -3.98 -7.38
CA VAL A 269 37.27 -3.39 -8.05
C VAL A 269 37.70 -2.45 -9.17
N GLY A 270 37.53 -2.89 -10.41
CA GLY A 270 37.83 -2.11 -11.61
C GLY A 270 36.71 -1.12 -11.97
N ARG A 271 37.04 -0.16 -12.86
CA ARG A 271 36.07 0.85 -13.34
C ARG A 271 34.82 0.25 -13.99
N ALA A 272 34.95 -0.90 -14.65
CA ALA A 272 33.84 -1.62 -15.26
C ALA A 272 32.84 -2.18 -14.22
N ASP A 273 33.32 -2.64 -13.05
CA ASP A 273 32.43 -3.10 -11.98
C ASP A 273 31.66 -1.94 -11.37
N LEU A 274 32.33 -0.81 -11.16
CA LEU A 274 31.70 0.39 -10.64
C LEU A 274 30.60 0.87 -11.60
N ALA A 275 30.87 0.89 -12.91
CA ALA A 275 29.89 1.21 -13.92
C ALA A 275 28.71 0.23 -13.92
N ALA A 276 28.99 -1.08 -13.90
CA ALA A 276 27.96 -2.10 -13.85
C ALA A 276 27.09 -2.00 -12.58
N MET A 277 27.72 -1.78 -11.43
CA MET A 277 27.04 -1.61 -10.15
C MET A 277 26.11 -0.38 -10.17
N VAL A 278 26.59 0.76 -10.66
CA VAL A 278 25.77 1.97 -10.81
C VAL A 278 24.56 1.69 -11.70
N MET A 279 24.76 1.03 -12.85
CA MET A 279 23.68 0.74 -13.80
C MET A 279 22.63 -0.21 -13.22
N VAL A 280 23.07 -1.33 -12.61
CA VAL A 280 22.16 -2.33 -12.03
C VAL A 280 21.44 -1.77 -10.81
N MET A 281 22.15 -1.14 -9.87
CA MET A 281 21.52 -0.60 -8.66
C MET A 281 20.52 0.51 -8.98
N SER A 282 20.85 1.41 -9.92
CA SER A 282 19.93 2.47 -10.36
C SER A 282 18.70 1.90 -11.06
N ALA A 283 18.86 0.89 -11.92
CA ALA A 283 17.74 0.25 -12.62
C ALA A 283 16.82 -0.52 -11.66
N VAL A 284 17.39 -1.30 -10.74
CA VAL A 284 16.63 -2.07 -9.75
C VAL A 284 15.90 -1.13 -8.78
N SER A 285 16.57 -0.10 -8.27
CA SER A 285 15.95 0.89 -7.39
C SER A 285 14.83 1.67 -8.08
N ALA A 286 15.04 2.09 -9.34
CA ALA A 286 14.02 2.73 -10.17
C ALA A 286 12.79 1.84 -10.38
N PHE A 287 13.00 0.55 -10.66
CA PHE A 287 11.91 -0.40 -10.85
C PHE A 287 11.05 -0.52 -9.59
N TYR A 288 11.68 -0.69 -8.42
CA TYR A 288 10.93 -0.81 -7.17
C TYR A 288 10.28 0.50 -6.71
N ALA A 289 10.90 1.65 -6.97
CA ALA A 289 10.30 2.94 -6.65
C ALA A 289 8.97 3.15 -7.41
N MET A 290 8.83 2.63 -8.64
CA MET A 290 7.59 2.71 -9.40
C MET A 290 6.42 1.96 -8.74
N ASN A 291 6.66 0.94 -7.92
CA ASN A 291 5.55 0.25 -7.23
C ASN A 291 4.79 1.21 -6.28
N PHE A 292 5.45 2.28 -5.84
CA PHE A 292 4.85 3.27 -4.97
C PHE A 292 3.87 4.22 -5.68
N THR A 293 3.80 4.22 -7.02
CA THR A 293 2.87 5.09 -7.77
C THR A 293 1.41 4.88 -7.36
N GLY A 294 1.04 3.65 -6.98
CA GLY A 294 -0.31 3.29 -6.53
C GLY A 294 -0.62 3.64 -5.07
N SER A 295 0.39 4.07 -4.31
CA SER A 295 0.32 4.36 -2.87
C SER A 295 0.44 5.86 -2.57
N THR A 296 0.45 6.71 -3.60
CA THR A 296 0.63 8.16 -3.46
C THR A 296 -0.35 8.95 -4.32
N PRO A 297 -0.61 10.22 -3.98
CA PRO A 297 -1.43 11.10 -4.81
C PRO A 297 -0.66 11.78 -5.96
N PHE A 298 0.63 11.46 -6.19
CA PHE A 298 1.50 12.24 -7.09
C PHE A 298 1.19 12.04 -8.58
N THR A 299 0.73 10.85 -8.97
CA THR A 299 0.59 10.45 -10.38
C THR A 299 -0.78 9.86 -10.65
N SER A 300 -1.43 10.34 -11.71
CA SER A 300 -2.67 9.74 -12.23
C SER A 300 -2.39 8.40 -12.93
N PRO A 301 -3.41 7.53 -13.12
CA PRO A 301 -3.24 6.28 -13.86
C PRO A 301 -2.66 6.45 -15.28
N SER A 302 -3.04 7.52 -15.98
CA SER A 302 -2.47 7.87 -17.28
C SER A 302 -1.01 8.31 -17.19
N GLY A 303 -0.65 9.06 -16.13
CA GLY A 303 0.72 9.42 -15.82
C GLY A 303 1.60 8.20 -15.55
N VAL A 304 1.12 7.26 -14.74
CA VAL A 304 1.82 5.99 -14.44
C VAL A 304 2.05 5.18 -15.73
N ARG A 305 1.03 5.06 -16.59
CA ARG A 305 1.18 4.35 -17.88
C ARG A 305 2.27 4.97 -18.75
N ARG A 306 2.28 6.31 -18.86
CA ARG A 306 3.31 7.03 -19.62
C ARG A 306 4.69 6.83 -19.02
N GLU A 307 4.80 6.88 -17.70
CA GLU A 307 6.04 6.64 -16.98
C GLU A 307 6.58 5.22 -17.25
N MET A 308 5.74 4.20 -17.13
CA MET A 308 6.13 2.81 -17.41
C MET A 308 6.62 2.62 -18.84
N GLN A 309 5.92 3.19 -19.83
CA GLN A 309 6.28 3.10 -21.25
C GLN A 309 7.67 3.69 -21.55
N LEU A 310 8.03 4.78 -20.85
CA LEU A 310 9.32 5.45 -21.04
C LEU A 310 10.44 4.80 -20.21
N ALA A 311 10.15 4.48 -18.94
CA ALA A 311 11.16 4.06 -17.99
C ALA A 311 11.53 2.58 -18.11
N LEU A 312 10.56 1.67 -18.35
CA LEU A 312 10.84 0.22 -18.40
C LEU A 312 11.90 -0.16 -19.43
N PRO A 313 11.87 0.35 -20.69
CA PRO A 313 12.92 0.04 -21.67
C PRO A 313 14.29 0.54 -21.23
N VAL A 314 14.36 1.73 -20.62
CA VAL A 314 15.61 2.31 -20.14
C VAL A 314 16.19 1.49 -18.98
N MET A 315 15.36 1.13 -18.00
CA MET A 315 15.77 0.31 -16.86
C MET A 315 16.20 -1.10 -17.30
N ALA A 316 15.46 -1.72 -18.22
CA ALA A 316 15.82 -3.03 -18.78
C ALA A 316 17.16 -2.97 -19.51
N THR A 317 17.35 -1.95 -20.36
CA THR A 317 18.61 -1.76 -21.11
C THR A 317 19.78 -1.52 -20.15
N ALA A 318 19.62 -0.65 -19.15
CA ALA A 318 20.64 -0.39 -18.14
C ALA A 318 20.97 -1.64 -17.31
N GLY A 319 19.96 -2.40 -16.90
CA GLY A 319 20.13 -3.65 -16.16
C GLY A 319 20.87 -4.71 -16.98
N VAL A 320 20.47 -4.93 -18.24
CA VAL A 320 21.11 -5.90 -19.14
C VAL A 320 22.55 -5.52 -19.44
N LEU A 321 22.82 -4.24 -19.77
CA LEU A 321 24.18 -3.77 -20.01
C LEU A 321 25.06 -3.91 -18.77
N GLY A 322 24.53 -3.56 -17.58
CA GLY A 322 25.25 -3.72 -16.33
C GLY A 322 25.58 -5.18 -16.00
N ILE A 323 24.62 -6.10 -16.17
CA ILE A 323 24.85 -7.55 -16.01
C ILE A 323 25.87 -8.05 -17.04
N THR A 324 25.74 -7.62 -18.30
CA THR A 324 26.67 -8.01 -19.37
C THR A 324 28.09 -7.57 -19.06
N LEU A 325 28.29 -6.35 -18.54
CA LEU A 325 29.60 -5.87 -18.11
C LEU A 325 30.21 -6.75 -17.00
N LEU A 326 29.40 -7.19 -16.03
CA LEU A 326 29.86 -8.11 -14.97
C LEU A 326 30.28 -9.47 -15.54
N VAL A 327 29.46 -10.04 -16.44
CA VAL A 327 29.71 -11.35 -17.05
C VAL A 327 30.93 -11.31 -17.97
N VAL A 328 31.03 -10.30 -18.83
CA VAL A 328 32.17 -10.12 -19.73
C VAL A 328 33.47 -10.00 -18.92
N ARG A 329 33.45 -9.24 -17.82
CA ARG A 329 34.62 -9.15 -16.94
C ARG A 329 34.98 -10.49 -16.30
N MET A 330 33.98 -11.25 -15.85
CA MET A 330 34.19 -12.60 -15.29
C MET A 330 34.89 -13.53 -16.30
N VAL A 331 34.65 -13.36 -17.61
CA VAL A 331 35.25 -14.17 -18.67
C VAL A 331 36.62 -13.64 -19.13
N LEU A 332 36.82 -12.32 -19.17
CA LEU A 332 37.99 -11.68 -19.79
C LEU A 332 39.10 -11.22 -18.82
N SER A 333 38.84 -11.14 -17.52
CA SER A 333 39.89 -10.80 -16.52
C SER A 333 40.74 -12.02 -16.18
#